data_AF-A0A914RNY0-F1
#
_entry.id   AF-A0A914RNY0-F1
#
_cell.length_a   1.000
_cell.length_b   1.000
_cell.length_c   1.000
_cell.angle_alpha   90.00
_cell.angle_beta   90.00
_cell.angle_gamma   90.00
#
_symmetry.space_group_name_H-M   'P 1'
#
loop_
_entity.id
_entity.type
_entity.pdbx_description
1 polymer ?
#
loop_
_entity_poly.entity_id
_entity_poly.type
_entity_poly.pdbx_seq_one_letter_code
_entity_poly.pdbx_strand_id
1 'polypeptide(L)'
;MKGASQFACSSIIAEDAKGNILHGRNLDYMMDDLMRNISVIVDFTHNRKVVYSAITFAFFAGVTTGQRPNAFTLSLNARRTGWYILNILMQIYTSFHMPTGFALRQTLEKAESYEEALHDLTKRHFVSPSYLILGGTKSGEGALITR
;
A
#
# COMPACT_ATOMS: atom_id res chain seq x y z
N MET A 1 22.77 6.83 -17.41
CA MET A 1 23.35 6.31 -16.16
C MET A 1 22.82 4.89 -15.95
N LYS A 2 23.66 3.86 -16.09
CA LYS A 2 23.32 2.47 -15.75
C LYS A 2 23.85 2.21 -14.35
N GLY A 3 22.98 2.10 -13.34
CA GLY A 3 23.42 1.86 -11.96
C GLY A 3 22.43 2.22 -10.85
N ALA A 4 21.28 2.85 -11.13
CA ALA A 4 20.23 3.00 -10.12
C ALA A 4 19.49 1.66 -9.95
N SER A 5 19.26 1.25 -8.70
CA SER A 5 18.34 0.14 -8.38
C SER A 5 17.01 0.38 -9.08
N GLN A 6 16.68 -0.47 -10.07
CA GLN A 6 15.42 -0.36 -10.83
C GLN A 6 14.18 -0.82 -10.04
N PHE A 7 14.37 -1.14 -8.75
CA PHE A 7 13.31 -1.39 -7.78
C PHE A 7 13.50 -0.40 -6.64
N ALA A 8 12.90 0.77 -6.78
CA ALA A 8 12.87 1.76 -5.73
C ALA A 8 11.42 2.19 -5.54
N CYS A 9 11.07 2.48 -4.31
CA CYS A 9 9.77 3.00 -3.96
C CYS A 9 10.03 4.10 -2.96
N SER A 10 9.52 5.28 -3.22
CA SER A 10 9.61 6.42 -2.31
C SER A 10 8.21 6.79 -1.89
N SER A 11 7.97 6.86 -0.59
CA SER A 11 6.70 7.34 -0.03
C SER A 11 7.01 8.38 1.02
N ILE A 12 6.22 9.45 1.03
CA ILE A 12 6.37 10.58 1.93
C ILE A 12 5.01 10.85 2.56
N ILE A 13 5.00 10.94 3.89
CA ILE A 13 3.92 11.57 4.64
C ILE A 13 4.49 12.84 5.25
N ALA A 14 3.76 13.93 5.08
CA ALA A 14 4.06 15.21 5.69
C ALA A 14 2.80 15.81 6.29
N GLU A 15 2.98 16.63 7.31
CA GLU A 15 1.93 17.47 7.88
C GLU A 15 2.27 18.93 7.57
N ASP A 16 1.29 19.68 7.05
CA ASP A 16 1.46 21.11 6.81
C ASP A 16 1.25 21.94 8.09
N ALA A 17 1.53 23.24 8.04
CA ALA A 17 1.37 24.14 9.19
C ALA A 17 -0.09 24.30 9.68
N LYS A 18 -1.08 23.83 8.91
CA LYS A 18 -2.50 23.84 9.27
C LYS A 18 -2.97 22.50 9.85
N GLY A 19 -2.08 21.52 9.97
CA GLY A 19 -2.39 20.18 10.44
C GLY A 19 -2.98 19.24 9.38
N ASN A 20 -2.89 19.59 8.09
CA ASN A 20 -3.34 18.71 7.01
C ASN A 20 -2.28 17.65 6.72
N ILE A 21 -2.72 16.40 6.60
CA ILE A 21 -1.87 15.27 6.21
C ILE A 21 -1.78 15.19 4.68
N LEU A 22 -0.56 15.18 4.17
CA LEU A 22 -0.21 15.01 2.76
C LEU A 22 0.52 13.69 2.59
N HIS A 23 0.08 12.86 1.64
CA HIS A 23 0.69 11.56 1.37
C HIS A 23 0.97 11.44 -0.14
N GLY A 24 2.25 11.38 -0.48
CA GLY A 24 2.74 11.22 -1.85
C GLY A 24 3.65 10.01 -1.99
N ARG A 25 3.71 9.45 -3.20
CA ARG A 25 4.63 8.36 -3.49
C ARG A 25 5.06 8.30 -4.96
N ASN A 26 6.20 7.65 -5.20
CA ASN A 26 6.60 7.08 -6.48
C ASN A 26 6.67 5.55 -6.38
N LEU A 27 6.33 4.88 -7.48
CA LEU A 27 6.36 3.42 -7.61
C LEU A 27 7.25 3.08 -8.81
N ASP A 28 8.50 2.69 -8.55
CA ASP A 28 9.47 2.38 -9.60
C ASP A 28 9.56 0.86 -9.80
N TYR A 29 9.50 0.43 -11.06
CA TYR A 29 9.51 -0.99 -11.46
C TYR A 29 10.30 -1.19 -12.75
N MET A 30 10.90 -2.37 -12.94
CA MET A 30 11.80 -2.66 -14.08
C MET A 30 11.12 -2.63 -15.46
N MET A 31 9.79 -2.82 -15.54
CA MET A 31 9.04 -2.82 -16.81
C MET A 31 8.24 -1.52 -16.99
N ASP A 32 8.89 -0.39 -16.79
CA ASP A 32 8.29 0.95 -16.77
C ASP A 32 7.34 1.24 -17.94
N ASP A 33 7.71 0.95 -19.18
CA ASP A 33 6.86 1.16 -20.37
C ASP A 33 5.54 0.38 -20.28
N LEU A 34 5.60 -0.90 -19.90
CA LEU A 34 4.41 -1.74 -19.73
C LEU A 34 3.57 -1.23 -18.55
N MET A 35 4.21 -1.03 -17.39
CA MET A 35 3.52 -0.64 -16.16
C MET A 35 2.81 0.71 -16.34
N ARG A 36 3.42 1.65 -17.06
CA ARG A 36 2.83 2.96 -17.37
C ARG A 36 1.57 2.84 -18.21
N ASN A 37 1.60 2.00 -19.26
CA ASN A 37 0.46 1.81 -20.16
C ASN A 37 -0.73 1.10 -19.52
N ILE A 38 -0.48 0.27 -18.51
CA ILE A 38 -1.55 -0.44 -17.78
C ILE A 38 -1.90 0.20 -16.43
N SER A 39 -1.28 1.34 -16.09
CA SER A 39 -1.60 2.08 -14.86
C SER A 39 -2.99 2.68 -14.94
N VAL A 40 -3.82 2.38 -13.95
CA VAL A 40 -5.21 2.82 -13.88
C VAL A 40 -5.54 3.36 -12.50
N ILE A 41 -6.38 4.39 -12.47
CA ILE A 41 -7.05 4.86 -11.26
C ILE A 41 -8.42 4.19 -11.22
N VAL A 42 -8.73 3.53 -10.11
CA VAL A 42 -9.96 2.75 -9.95
C VAL A 42 -10.70 3.22 -8.72
N ASP A 43 -11.97 3.59 -8.90
CA ASP A 43 -12.92 3.83 -7.82
C ASP A 43 -13.67 2.53 -7.51
N PHE A 44 -13.53 2.03 -6.30
CA PHE A 44 -14.23 0.84 -5.83
C PHE A 44 -15.52 1.26 -5.16
N THR A 45 -16.65 0.93 -5.79
CA THR A 45 -17.97 1.36 -5.33
C THR A 45 -18.75 0.25 -4.65
N HIS A 46 -19.47 0.59 -3.59
CA HIS A 46 -20.51 -0.24 -2.99
C HIS A 46 -21.80 0.57 -2.93
N ASN A 47 -22.93 0.00 -3.38
CA ASN A 47 -24.21 0.71 -3.47
C ASN A 47 -24.14 2.06 -4.20
N ARG A 48 -23.38 2.12 -5.31
CA ARG A 48 -23.13 3.33 -6.12
C ARG A 48 -22.40 4.48 -5.40
N LYS A 49 -21.77 4.20 -4.25
CA LYS A 49 -20.89 5.14 -3.55
C LYS A 49 -19.46 4.64 -3.57
N VAL A 50 -18.50 5.53 -3.79
CA VAL A 50 -17.07 5.20 -3.71
C VAL A 50 -16.73 4.89 -2.25
N VAL A 51 -16.21 3.69 -2.02
CA VAL A 51 -15.71 3.25 -0.70
C VAL A 51 -14.24 3.58 -0.57
N TYR A 52 -13.46 3.32 -1.62
CA TYR A 52 -12.05 3.68 -1.70
C TYR A 52 -11.63 3.84 -3.17
N SER A 53 -10.52 4.54 -3.38
CA SER A 53 -9.89 4.70 -4.69
C SER A 53 -8.46 4.19 -4.63
N ALA A 54 -7.97 3.61 -5.71
CA ALA A 54 -6.59 3.10 -5.77
C ALA A 54 -5.94 3.39 -7.12
N ILE A 55 -4.61 3.51 -7.09
CA ILE A 55 -3.79 3.45 -8.30
C ILE A 55 -3.24 2.03 -8.37
N THR A 56 -3.58 1.33 -9.44
CA THR A 56 -3.18 -0.07 -9.67
C THR A 56 -2.88 -0.32 -11.14
N PHE A 57 -2.61 -1.57 -11.49
CA PHE A 57 -2.36 -2.00 -12.87
C PHE A 57 -3.53 -2.82 -13.38
N ALA A 58 -3.88 -2.67 -14.67
CA ALA A 58 -4.85 -3.55 -15.30
C ALA A 58 -4.44 -5.02 -15.10
N PHE A 59 -5.42 -5.89 -14.84
CA PHE A 59 -5.24 -7.31 -14.50
C PHE A 59 -4.60 -7.60 -13.14
N PHE A 60 -4.19 -6.58 -12.38
CA PHE A 60 -3.76 -6.76 -10.99
C PHE A 60 -4.91 -6.47 -10.02
N ALA A 61 -5.44 -7.52 -9.39
CA ALA A 61 -6.55 -7.39 -8.44
C ALA A 61 -6.13 -6.81 -7.07
N GLY A 62 -4.83 -6.66 -6.81
CA GLY A 62 -4.32 -6.04 -5.59
C GLY A 62 -4.13 -4.53 -5.76
N VAL A 63 -3.70 -3.89 -4.68
CA VAL A 63 -3.34 -2.47 -4.69
C VAL A 63 -2.01 -2.26 -3.97
N THR A 64 -1.24 -1.30 -4.45
CA THR A 64 0.00 -0.84 -3.77
C THR A 64 -0.14 0.59 -3.26
N THR A 65 -1.17 1.30 -3.71
CA THR A 65 -1.41 2.72 -3.41
C THR A 65 -2.91 2.95 -3.42
N GLY A 66 -3.44 3.57 -2.37
CA GLY A 66 -4.87 3.90 -2.35
C GLY A 66 -5.27 4.81 -1.19
N GLN A 67 -6.50 5.29 -1.28
CA GLN A 67 -7.14 6.16 -0.32
C GLN A 67 -8.54 5.67 0.02
N ARG A 68 -8.87 5.73 1.29
CA ARG A 68 -10.25 5.67 1.77
C ARG A 68 -10.69 7.11 2.08
N PRO A 69 -11.66 7.68 1.33
CA PRO A 69 -12.09 9.05 1.52
C PRO A 69 -12.45 9.36 2.97
N ASN A 70 -11.97 10.49 3.47
CA ASN A 70 -12.22 10.98 4.84
C ASN A 70 -11.74 10.05 5.96
N ALA A 71 -10.85 9.09 5.68
CA ALA A 71 -10.34 8.16 6.70
C ALA A 71 -8.82 8.04 6.68
N PHE A 72 -8.24 7.49 5.61
CA PHE A 72 -6.80 7.28 5.53
C PHE A 72 -6.30 7.05 4.09
N THR A 73 -4.99 7.13 3.93
CA THR A 73 -4.24 6.86 2.71
C THR A 73 -3.14 5.86 3.01
N LEU A 74 -2.85 4.94 2.09
CA LEU A 74 -1.76 3.99 2.26
C LEU A 74 -0.92 3.80 1.00
N SER A 75 0.36 3.50 1.21
CA SER A 75 1.28 3.08 0.14
C SER A 75 2.23 1.96 0.60
N LEU A 76 2.59 1.10 -0.35
CA LEU A 76 3.48 -0.04 -0.15
C LEU A 76 4.84 0.20 -0.80
N ASN A 77 5.91 0.04 -0.02
CA ASN A 77 7.28 -0.01 -0.49
C ASN A 77 7.87 -1.41 -0.23
N ALA A 78 8.55 -1.95 -1.25
CA ALA A 78 9.20 -3.24 -1.12
C ALA A 78 10.34 -3.18 -0.10
N ARG A 79 10.40 -4.19 0.78
CA ARG A 79 11.51 -4.38 1.72
C ARG A 79 12.21 -5.69 1.40
N ARG A 80 13.46 -5.61 0.95
CA ARG A 80 14.25 -6.78 0.55
C ARG A 80 15.17 -7.19 1.68
N THR A 81 14.66 -8.02 2.58
CA THR A 81 15.41 -8.54 3.74
C THR A 81 15.15 -10.03 3.92
N GLY A 82 16.15 -10.74 4.44
CA GLY A 82 16.04 -12.18 4.72
C GLY A 82 16.23 -13.07 3.49
N TRP A 83 16.16 -14.37 3.72
CA TRP A 83 16.33 -15.39 2.70
C TRP A 83 15.01 -15.64 1.97
N TYR A 84 15.05 -15.86 0.66
CA TYR A 84 13.84 -16.08 -0.15
C TYR A 84 12.98 -17.25 0.36
N ILE A 85 13.60 -18.26 0.98
CA ILE A 85 12.90 -19.40 1.58
C ILE A 85 11.91 -18.97 2.68
N LEU A 86 12.19 -17.87 3.40
CA LEU A 86 11.26 -17.34 4.41
C LEU A 86 9.97 -16.84 3.77
N ASN A 87 10.03 -16.25 2.58
CA ASN A 87 8.83 -15.84 1.84
C ASN A 87 8.02 -17.05 1.37
N ILE A 88 8.69 -18.16 1.02
CA ILE A 88 8.01 -19.42 0.65
C ILE A 88 7.31 -20.01 1.89
N LEU A 89 7.99 -20.05 3.03
CA LEU A 89 7.39 -20.52 4.29
C LEU A 89 6.21 -19.64 4.72
N MET A 90 6.32 -18.32 4.57
CA MET A 90 5.21 -17.40 4.84
C MET A 90 4.04 -17.58 3.88
N GLN A 91 4.28 -17.93 2.61
CA GLN A 91 3.22 -18.30 1.68
C GLN A 91 2.49 -19.57 2.14
N ILE A 92 3.21 -20.59 2.59
CA ILE A 92 2.60 -21.80 3.16
C ILE A 92 1.80 -21.46 4.43
N TYR A 93 2.38 -20.66 5.33
CA TYR A 93 1.73 -20.27 6.59
C TYR A 93 0.46 -19.44 6.37
N THR A 94 0.46 -18.54 5.39
CA THR A 94 -0.72 -17.77 4.98
C THR A 94 -1.63 -18.55 4.03
N SER A 95 -1.37 -19.85 3.85
CA SER A 95 -2.10 -20.75 2.96
C SER A 95 -2.19 -20.25 1.52
N PHE A 96 -1.27 -19.40 1.06
CA PHE A 96 -1.30 -18.72 -0.25
C PHE A 96 -2.49 -17.76 -0.45
N HIS A 97 -3.25 -17.42 0.60
CA HIS A 97 -4.48 -16.64 0.47
C HIS A 97 -4.25 -15.11 0.54
N MET A 98 -3.06 -14.65 0.96
CA MET A 98 -2.85 -13.23 1.31
C MET A 98 -1.58 -12.61 0.72
N PRO A 99 -1.49 -12.44 -0.61
CA PRO A 99 -0.54 -11.52 -1.21
C PRO A 99 -0.65 -10.12 -0.58
N THR A 100 0.48 -9.46 -0.34
CA THR A 100 0.52 -8.14 0.33
C THR A 100 -0.43 -7.12 -0.31
N GLY A 101 -0.51 -7.07 -1.64
CA GLY A 101 -1.43 -6.16 -2.34
C GLY A 101 -2.93 -6.46 -2.11
N PHE A 102 -3.31 -7.70 -1.79
CA PHE A 102 -4.68 -8.06 -1.44
C PHE A 102 -5.00 -7.65 0.00
N ALA A 103 -4.04 -7.82 0.91
CA ALA A 103 -4.17 -7.32 2.28
C ALA A 103 -4.44 -5.81 2.30
N LEU A 104 -3.68 -5.02 1.54
CA LEU A 104 -3.90 -3.57 1.45
C LEU A 104 -5.28 -3.22 0.88
N ARG A 105 -5.73 -3.95 -0.14
CA ARG A 105 -7.06 -3.77 -0.72
C ARG A 105 -8.16 -4.05 0.31
N GLN A 106 -8.03 -5.14 1.06
CA GLN A 106 -8.97 -5.47 2.13
C GLN A 106 -8.99 -4.42 3.25
N THR A 107 -7.83 -3.84 3.60
CA THR A 107 -7.76 -2.75 4.58
C THR A 107 -8.53 -1.53 4.08
N LEU A 108 -8.30 -1.09 2.83
CA LEU A 108 -9.05 0.04 2.23
C LEU A 108 -10.57 -0.21 2.18
N GLU A 109 -10.96 -1.46 1.92
CA GLU A 109 -12.37 -1.86 1.85
C GLU A 109 -13.05 -1.87 3.23
N LYS A 110 -12.38 -2.45 4.24
CA LYS A 110 -13.01 -2.79 5.54
C LYS A 110 -12.73 -1.80 6.67
N ALA A 111 -11.53 -1.24 6.77
CA ALA A 111 -11.21 -0.32 7.86
C ALA A 111 -11.90 1.01 7.63
N GLU A 112 -12.52 1.59 8.65
CA GLU A 112 -13.26 2.84 8.54
C GLU A 112 -12.48 4.07 9.05
N SER A 113 -11.38 3.83 9.76
CA SER A 113 -10.53 4.87 10.36
C SER A 113 -9.03 4.59 10.18
N TYR A 114 -8.22 5.63 10.42
CA TYR A 114 -6.76 5.51 10.46
C TYR A 114 -6.30 4.50 11.52
N GLU A 115 -6.90 4.50 12.70
CA GLU A 115 -6.52 3.63 13.82
C GLU A 115 -6.85 2.16 13.53
N GLU A 116 -8.00 1.88 12.92
CA GLU A 116 -8.36 0.54 12.47
C GLU A 116 -7.39 0.04 11.39
N ALA A 117 -7.06 0.89 10.41
CA ALA A 117 -6.09 0.55 9.37
C ALA A 117 -4.69 0.29 9.97
N LEU A 118 -4.24 1.13 10.92
CA LEU A 118 -2.97 0.98 11.60
C LEU A 118 -2.90 -0.35 12.38
N HIS A 119 -3.96 -0.67 13.13
CA HIS A 119 -4.05 -1.92 13.89
C HIS A 119 -4.01 -3.14 12.97
N ASP A 120 -4.82 -3.14 11.91
CA ASP A 120 -4.89 -4.22 10.93
C ASP A 120 -3.53 -4.45 10.25
N LEU A 121 -2.91 -3.39 9.72
CA LEU A 121 -1.62 -3.46 9.03
C LEU A 121 -0.44 -3.77 9.96
N THR A 122 -0.57 -3.54 11.27
CA THR A 122 0.47 -3.91 12.25
C THR A 122 0.37 -5.37 12.64
N LYS A 123 -0.84 -5.93 12.76
CA LYS A 123 -1.05 -7.30 13.27
C LYS A 123 -1.14 -8.37 12.21
N ARG A 124 -1.60 -8.03 11.00
CA ARG A 124 -1.81 -9.00 9.91
C ARG A 124 -0.51 -9.67 9.46
N HIS A 125 -0.49 -10.97 9.19
CA HIS A 125 0.70 -11.62 8.61
C HIS A 125 0.82 -11.34 7.10
N PHE A 126 2.00 -10.93 6.66
CA PHE A 126 2.31 -10.68 5.25
C PHE A 126 3.19 -11.78 4.68
N VAL A 127 3.03 -12.08 3.39
CA VAL A 127 3.85 -13.07 2.66
C VAL A 127 5.28 -12.62 2.42
N SER A 128 5.56 -11.32 2.51
CA SER A 128 6.88 -10.74 2.28
C SER A 128 7.11 -9.53 3.18
N PRO A 129 8.37 -9.28 3.61
CA PRO A 129 8.73 -8.05 4.30
C PRO A 129 8.33 -6.82 3.49
N SER A 130 7.83 -5.80 4.18
CA SER A 130 7.24 -4.63 3.54
C SER A 130 7.39 -3.38 4.40
N TYR A 131 7.52 -2.21 3.76
CA TYR A 131 7.29 -0.93 4.42
C TYR A 131 5.89 -0.45 4.02
N LEU A 132 5.04 -0.19 5.00
CA LEU A 132 3.71 0.35 4.79
C LEU A 132 3.67 1.75 5.35
N ILE A 133 3.27 2.69 4.50
CA ILE A 133 3.18 4.10 4.86
C ILE A 133 1.68 4.39 4.95
N LEU A 134 1.24 4.95 6.07
CA LEU A 134 -0.17 5.17 6.38
C LEU A 134 -0.38 6.60 6.89
N GLY A 135 -1.23 7.38 6.23
CA GLY A 135 -1.59 8.74 6.64
C GLY A 135 -3.07 8.83 6.93
N GLY A 136 -3.45 9.50 8.00
CA GLY A 136 -4.84 9.73 8.39
C GLY A 136 -5.38 11.06 7.89
N THR A 137 -6.33 11.62 8.64
CA THR A 137 -6.99 12.89 8.34
C THR A 137 -6.73 13.97 9.40
N LYS A 138 -6.23 13.61 10.58
CA LYS A 138 -5.94 14.55 11.67
C LYS A 138 -4.45 14.78 11.83
N SER A 139 -4.12 15.94 12.42
CA SER A 139 -2.75 16.28 12.85
C SER A 139 -2.15 15.12 13.68
N GLY A 140 -0.91 14.76 13.37
CA GLY A 140 -0.19 13.64 13.97
C GLY A 140 -0.53 12.24 13.42
N GLU A 141 -1.54 12.09 12.55
CA GLU A 141 -1.88 10.79 11.95
C GLU A 141 -0.98 10.46 10.76
N GLY A 142 0.23 9.99 11.05
CA GLY A 142 1.18 9.47 10.06
C GLY A 142 2.05 8.37 10.65
N ALA A 143 2.21 7.26 9.92
CA ALA A 143 3.02 6.13 10.36
C ALA A 143 3.81 5.46 9.24
N LEU A 144 5.03 5.01 9.58
CA LEU A 144 5.82 4.05 8.83
C LEU A 144 5.80 2.71 9.59
N ILE A 145 5.08 1.73 9.06
CA ILE A 145 4.98 0.39 9.62
C ILE A 145 6.02 -0.49 8.93
N THR A 146 6.98 -1.00 9.69
CA THR A 146 8.01 -1.93 9.20
C THR A 146 7.58 -3.36 9.47
N ARG A 147 7.39 -4.16 8.41
CA ARG A 147 6.94 -5.56 8.47
C ARG A 147 7.96 -6.53 7.88
#